data_AF-A0A1B6VYZ2-F1
#
_entry.id   AF-A0A1B6VYZ2-F1
#
_cell.length_a   1.000
_cell.length_b   1.000
_cell.length_c   1.000
_cell.angle_alpha   90.00
_cell.angle_beta   90.00
_cell.angle_gamma   90.00
#
_symmetry.space_group_name_H-M   'P 1'
#
loop_
_entity.id
_entity.type
_entity.pdbx_description
1 polymer ?
#
loop_
_entity_poly.entity_id
_entity_poly.type
_entity_poly.pdbx_seq_one_letter_code
_entity_poly.pdbx_strand_id
1 'polypeptide(L)'
;MSARLQTLLLTALLAAVPSIQAQPTRQELQTAIDAINRDLPANRGGPTTIYKASLENDQIVFDSTIDLAKLRPRPPTASLRQVLQDNFSNDNIIPLFACNSPESRQLNDSVAFTMRIRLSDTPSDIITFTIPKGYCAAHPARSGSPEDNYLTMVSNLANSLQSQLPIKVSDAITITQIHFDAAKRTLHRHIIVTDPEFPGQSLSAIRTKLRQHTENTFCTSPPFARGNSHYAFHEHFTFANRPGSVDVVIPKGFCANRR
;
A
#
# COMPACT_ATOMS: atom_id res chain seq x y z
N MET A 1 -3.49 9.50 -0.71
CA MET A 1 -4.65 8.64 -0.37
C MET A 1 -4.24 7.15 -0.32
N SER A 2 -3.36 6.79 0.61
CA SER A 2 -3.14 5.42 1.08
C SER A 2 -3.20 5.46 2.62
N ALA A 3 -3.13 4.31 3.30
CA ALA A 3 -3.47 4.04 4.70
C ALA A 3 -4.89 4.49 5.13
N ARG A 4 -5.24 5.77 4.95
CA ARG A 4 -6.61 6.28 5.09
C ARG A 4 -7.63 5.45 4.32
N LEU A 5 -7.28 4.81 3.19
CA LEU A 5 -8.28 4.12 2.35
C LEU A 5 -8.52 2.64 2.63
N GLN A 6 -7.56 1.90 3.19
CA GLN A 6 -7.88 0.57 3.71
C GLN A 6 -8.60 0.69 5.06
N THR A 7 -8.19 1.66 5.89
CA THR A 7 -8.95 2.04 7.07
C THR A 7 -10.32 2.61 6.68
N LEU A 8 -10.48 3.49 5.68
CA LEU A 8 -11.79 3.98 5.20
C LEU A 8 -12.64 2.90 4.53
N LEU A 9 -12.06 1.81 4.01
CA LEU A 9 -12.88 0.70 3.52
C LEU A 9 -13.60 0.08 4.71
N LEU A 10 -12.87 -0.41 5.73
CA LEU A 10 -13.52 -0.93 6.94
C LEU A 10 -14.32 0.15 7.67
N THR A 11 -13.84 1.38 7.75
CA THR A 11 -14.51 2.47 8.50
C THR A 11 -15.74 3.01 7.78
N ALA A 12 -15.77 3.08 6.44
CA ALA A 12 -16.99 3.43 5.71
C ALA A 12 -17.98 2.26 5.67
N LEU A 13 -17.47 1.02 5.54
CA LEU A 13 -18.26 -0.20 5.63
C LEU A 13 -18.83 -0.41 7.05
N LEU A 14 -18.12 0.04 8.09
CA LEU A 14 -18.54 -0.01 9.50
C LEU A 14 -19.28 1.25 9.98
N ALA A 15 -19.11 2.40 9.32
CA ALA A 15 -19.91 3.61 9.59
C ALA A 15 -21.36 3.49 9.10
N ALA A 16 -21.63 2.54 8.21
CA ALA A 16 -22.98 2.15 7.80
C ALA A 16 -23.66 1.21 8.81
N VAL A 17 -22.96 0.80 9.88
CA VAL A 17 -23.48 -0.14 10.88
C VAL A 17 -24.07 0.65 12.05
N PRO A 18 -25.31 0.36 12.49
CA PRO A 18 -25.86 0.95 13.72
C PRO A 18 -24.91 0.69 14.90
N SER A 19 -24.90 1.60 15.88
CA SER A 19 -24.03 1.57 17.06
C SER A 19 -23.92 0.17 17.67
N ILE A 20 -22.81 -0.52 17.41
CA ILE A 20 -22.59 -1.90 17.86
C ILE A 20 -22.34 -1.87 19.37
N GLN A 21 -23.11 -2.65 20.13
CA GLN A 21 -22.94 -2.76 21.59
C GLN A 21 -21.57 -3.36 21.95
N ALA A 22 -21.10 -3.14 23.18
CA ALA A 22 -19.81 -3.65 23.68
C ALA A 22 -19.71 -5.20 23.68
N GLN A 23 -20.84 -5.90 23.57
CA GLN A 23 -20.93 -7.32 23.27
C GLN A 23 -22.04 -7.51 22.24
N PRO A 24 -21.71 -7.48 20.94
CA PRO A 24 -22.70 -7.59 19.89
C PRO A 24 -23.24 -9.00 19.81
N THR A 25 -24.55 -9.09 19.62
CA THR A 25 -25.23 -10.33 19.29
C THR A 25 -24.84 -10.79 17.88
N ARG A 26 -24.98 -12.09 17.63
CA ARG A 26 -24.76 -12.67 16.30
C ARG A 26 -25.62 -12.01 15.22
N GLN A 27 -26.84 -11.58 15.57
CA GLN A 27 -27.77 -10.92 14.65
C GLN A 27 -27.31 -9.49 14.30
N GLU A 28 -26.78 -8.74 15.28
CA GLU A 28 -26.19 -7.41 15.02
C GLU A 28 -24.94 -7.52 14.13
N LEU A 29 -24.07 -8.50 14.40
CA LEU A 29 -22.91 -8.79 13.54
C LEU A 29 -23.34 -9.18 12.13
N GLN A 30 -24.36 -10.02 11.99
CA GLN A 30 -24.87 -10.40 10.66
C GLN A 30 -25.45 -9.19 9.92
N THR A 31 -26.20 -8.33 10.60
CA THR A 31 -26.74 -7.09 10.02
C THR A 31 -25.63 -6.17 9.53
N ALA A 32 -24.54 -6.06 10.30
CA ALA A 32 -23.35 -5.33 9.90
C ALA A 32 -22.73 -5.93 8.63
N ILE A 33 -22.51 -7.24 8.59
CA ILE A 33 -21.95 -7.94 7.43
C ILE A 33 -22.83 -7.76 6.18
N ASP A 34 -24.15 -7.81 6.32
CA ASP A 34 -25.07 -7.60 5.21
C ASP A 34 -24.98 -6.16 4.68
N ALA A 35 -24.82 -5.17 5.57
CA ALA A 35 -24.58 -3.79 5.18
C ALA A 35 -23.26 -3.63 4.41
N ILE A 36 -22.18 -4.22 4.93
CA ILE A 36 -20.86 -4.22 4.30
C ILE A 36 -20.96 -4.83 2.89
N ASN A 37 -21.58 -6.00 2.76
CA ASN A 37 -21.67 -6.72 1.49
C ASN A 37 -22.46 -5.96 0.40
N ARG A 38 -23.39 -5.07 0.75
CA ARG A 38 -24.09 -4.22 -0.23
C ARG A 38 -23.16 -3.26 -0.98
N ASP A 39 -22.04 -2.88 -0.36
CA ASP A 39 -21.07 -1.93 -0.91
C ASP A 39 -19.83 -2.62 -1.51
N LEU A 40 -19.85 -3.96 -1.62
CA LEU A 40 -18.81 -4.76 -2.26
C LEU A 40 -19.18 -5.08 -3.73
N PRO A 41 -18.20 -5.33 -4.64
CA PRO A 41 -16.76 -5.35 -4.40
C PRO A 41 -16.19 -3.95 -4.24
N ALA A 42 -15.38 -3.77 -3.21
CA ALA A 42 -14.78 -2.49 -2.90
C ALA A 42 -13.30 -2.50 -3.30
N ASN A 43 -12.99 -1.73 -4.35
CA ASN A 43 -11.63 -1.45 -4.81
C ASN A 43 -11.48 0.07 -4.95
N ARG A 44 -10.51 0.66 -4.25
CA ARG A 44 -10.27 2.12 -4.28
C ARG A 44 -9.03 2.47 -5.12
N GLY A 45 -8.95 1.86 -6.31
CA GLY A 45 -7.86 2.01 -7.27
C GLY A 45 -6.53 1.43 -6.78
N GLY A 46 -6.56 0.48 -5.84
CA GLY A 46 -5.37 -0.24 -5.38
C GLY A 46 -5.26 -1.62 -6.02
N PRO A 47 -4.19 -2.37 -5.74
CA PRO A 47 -4.09 -3.76 -6.17
C PRO A 47 -5.07 -4.66 -5.40
N THR A 48 -5.54 -4.26 -4.22
CA THR A 48 -6.46 -5.04 -3.37
C THR A 48 -7.92 -4.73 -3.66
N THR A 49 -8.74 -5.78 -3.78
CA THR A 49 -10.21 -5.71 -3.82
C THR A 49 -10.76 -6.56 -2.69
N ILE A 50 -11.61 -6.01 -1.83
CA ILE A 50 -12.44 -6.82 -0.92
C ILE A 50 -13.73 -7.13 -1.67
N TYR A 51 -14.10 -8.41 -1.75
CA TYR A 51 -15.25 -8.82 -2.55
C TYR A 51 -16.31 -9.57 -1.74
N LYS A 52 -16.00 -9.96 -0.50
CA LYS A 52 -16.98 -10.54 0.42
C LYS A 52 -16.60 -10.31 1.87
N ALA A 53 -17.59 -10.10 2.72
CA ALA A 53 -17.51 -10.25 4.16
C ALA A 53 -18.44 -11.38 4.64
N SER A 54 -18.02 -12.15 5.62
CA SER A 54 -18.83 -13.21 6.24
C SER A 54 -18.59 -13.29 7.75
N LEU A 55 -19.53 -13.91 8.46
CA LEU A 55 -19.34 -14.32 9.84
C LEU A 55 -19.02 -15.83 9.87
N GLU A 56 -17.82 -16.19 10.31
CA GLU A 56 -17.36 -17.59 10.41
C GLU A 56 -16.77 -17.82 11.81
N ASN A 57 -17.24 -18.83 12.54
CA ASN A 57 -16.76 -19.17 13.89
C ASN A 57 -16.68 -17.98 14.86
N ASP A 58 -17.72 -17.14 14.86
CA ASP A 58 -17.77 -15.89 15.64
C ASP A 58 -16.63 -14.91 15.35
N GLN A 59 -16.14 -14.92 14.10
CA GLN A 59 -15.18 -13.96 13.57
C GLN A 59 -15.72 -13.33 12.29
N ILE A 60 -15.37 -12.07 12.08
CA ILE A 60 -15.64 -11.43 10.80
C ILE A 60 -14.53 -11.78 9.83
N VAL A 61 -14.88 -12.36 8.69
CA VAL A 61 -13.94 -12.75 7.64
C VAL A 61 -14.12 -11.85 6.43
N PHE A 62 -13.04 -11.20 5.98
CA PHE A 62 -12.98 -10.45 4.74
C PHE A 62 -12.21 -11.24 3.69
N ASP A 63 -12.88 -11.63 2.61
CA ASP A 63 -12.25 -12.22 1.45
C ASP A 63 -11.82 -11.13 0.46
N SER A 64 -10.56 -11.18 0.06
CA SER A 64 -9.94 -10.19 -0.80
C SER A 64 -9.04 -10.82 -1.86
N THR A 65 -8.85 -10.09 -2.97
CA THR A 65 -7.88 -10.42 -4.02
C THR A 65 -6.82 -9.33 -4.11
N ILE A 66 -5.58 -9.71 -4.42
CA ILE A 66 -4.52 -8.79 -4.84
C ILE A 66 -4.22 -9.05 -6.32
N ASP A 67 -4.49 -8.04 -7.15
CA ASP A 67 -4.15 -7.98 -8.56
C ASP A 67 -2.67 -7.67 -8.74
N LEU A 68 -1.90 -8.70 -9.10
CA LEU A 68 -0.45 -8.63 -9.25
C LEU A 68 -0.01 -7.75 -10.42
N ALA A 69 -0.84 -7.62 -11.46
CA ALA A 69 -0.54 -6.76 -12.61
C ALA A 69 -0.51 -5.27 -12.23
N LYS A 70 -1.20 -4.90 -11.15
CA LYS A 70 -1.23 -3.55 -10.58
C LYS A 70 -0.10 -3.28 -9.58
N LEU A 71 0.66 -4.30 -9.18
CA LEU A 71 1.87 -4.10 -8.38
C LEU A 71 3.02 -3.69 -9.30
N ARG A 72 3.54 -2.47 -9.12
CA ARG A 72 4.66 -1.93 -9.91
C ARG A 72 5.74 -1.36 -8.99
N PRO A 73 6.98 -1.91 -9.02
CA PRO A 73 7.41 -3.09 -9.78
C PRO A 73 6.69 -4.36 -9.29
N ARG A 74 6.52 -5.36 -10.18
CA ARG A 74 5.91 -6.65 -9.81
C ARG A 74 6.96 -7.43 -9.00
N PRO A 75 6.73 -7.70 -7.71
CA PRO A 75 7.67 -8.49 -6.93
C PRO A 75 7.69 -9.93 -7.46
N PRO A 76 8.83 -10.66 -7.33
CA PRO A 76 8.86 -12.09 -7.61
C PRO A 76 7.77 -12.80 -6.79
N THR A 77 6.96 -13.66 -7.40
CA THR A 77 5.77 -14.26 -6.75
C THR A 77 6.12 -15.02 -5.47
N ALA A 78 7.25 -15.73 -5.44
CA ALA A 78 7.75 -16.43 -4.26
C ALA A 78 8.13 -15.48 -3.11
N SER A 79 8.65 -14.29 -3.43
CA SER A 79 8.98 -13.25 -2.46
C SER A 79 7.74 -12.50 -1.98
N LEU A 80 6.70 -12.34 -2.82
CA LEU A 80 5.52 -11.56 -2.46
C LEU A 80 4.74 -12.17 -1.30
N ARG A 81 4.58 -13.50 -1.25
CA ARG A 81 3.91 -14.15 -0.12
C ARG A 81 4.62 -13.85 1.19
N GLN A 82 5.93 -14.07 1.22
CA GLN A 82 6.76 -13.78 2.39
C GLN A 82 6.69 -12.30 2.75
N VAL A 83 6.79 -11.40 1.77
CA VAL A 83 6.68 -9.95 1.98
C VAL A 83 5.31 -9.56 2.54
N LEU A 84 4.21 -10.11 2.03
CA LEU A 84 2.88 -9.87 2.60
C LEU A 84 2.85 -10.39 4.03
N GLN A 85 3.28 -11.63 4.26
CA GLN A 85 3.32 -12.22 5.60
C GLN A 85 4.17 -11.39 6.58
N ASP A 86 5.37 -10.97 6.20
CA ASP A 86 6.26 -10.15 7.02
C ASP A 86 5.66 -8.78 7.30
N ASN A 87 5.02 -8.14 6.31
CA ASN A 87 4.40 -6.82 6.48
C ASN A 87 3.14 -6.87 7.35
N PHE A 88 2.37 -7.96 7.28
CA PHE A 88 1.19 -8.17 8.10
C PHE A 88 1.53 -8.71 9.50
N SER A 89 2.65 -9.44 9.67
CA SER A 89 3.07 -10.00 10.96
C SER A 89 3.89 -9.02 11.80
N ASN A 90 4.65 -8.11 11.18
CA ASN A 90 5.52 -7.17 11.89
C ASN A 90 4.82 -5.82 12.11
N ASP A 91 3.96 -5.68 13.13
CA ASP A 91 3.51 -4.43 13.82
C ASP A 91 3.22 -3.15 13.00
N ASN A 92 3.14 -3.23 11.68
CA ASN A 92 3.26 -2.07 10.79
C ASN A 92 2.05 -1.88 9.92
N ILE A 93 1.44 -2.95 9.38
CA ILE A 93 0.27 -2.82 8.49
C ILE A 93 -1.01 -3.28 9.17
N ILE A 94 -1.00 -4.33 9.98
CA ILE A 94 -2.20 -4.82 10.68
C ILE A 94 -2.81 -3.79 11.64
N PRO A 95 -2.02 -3.12 12.51
CA PRO A 95 -2.56 -2.04 13.35
C PRO A 95 -3.13 -0.88 12.52
N LEU A 96 -2.55 -0.58 11.35
CA LEU A 96 -3.07 0.46 10.45
C LEU A 96 -4.38 0.04 9.76
N PHE A 97 -4.53 -1.25 9.48
CA PHE A 97 -5.72 -1.81 8.85
C PHE A 97 -6.91 -1.84 9.82
N ALA A 98 -6.72 -2.39 11.02
CA ALA A 98 -7.82 -2.67 11.95
C ALA A 98 -7.92 -1.71 13.14
N CYS A 99 -6.83 -1.07 13.55
CA CYS A 99 -6.82 -0.30 14.80
C CYS A 99 -6.81 1.22 14.56
N ASN A 100 -6.77 1.69 13.31
CA ASN A 100 -6.73 3.13 13.04
C ASN A 100 -8.07 3.86 13.24
N SER A 101 -9.22 3.22 13.07
CA SER A 101 -10.52 3.86 13.29
C SER A 101 -11.16 3.53 14.64
N PRO A 102 -11.88 4.46 15.29
CA PRO A 102 -12.61 4.19 16.52
C PRO A 102 -13.61 3.04 16.38
N GLU A 103 -14.31 2.96 15.25
CA GLU A 103 -15.35 1.97 14.98
C GLU A 103 -14.76 0.55 14.86
N SER A 104 -13.64 0.43 14.13
CA SER A 104 -12.94 -0.85 14.00
C SER A 104 -12.29 -1.29 15.31
N ARG A 105 -11.83 -0.34 16.15
CA ARG A 105 -11.34 -0.63 17.51
C ARG A 105 -12.45 -1.16 18.41
N GLN A 106 -13.57 -0.44 18.49
CA GLN A 106 -14.73 -0.84 19.29
C GLN A 106 -15.24 -2.23 18.86
N LEU A 107 -15.25 -2.49 17.56
CA LEU A 107 -15.63 -3.79 17.06
C LEU A 107 -14.57 -4.87 17.38
N ASN A 108 -13.27 -4.56 17.27
CA ASN A 108 -12.22 -5.52 17.62
C ASN A 108 -12.21 -5.88 19.12
N ASP A 109 -12.64 -4.98 20.01
CA ASP A 109 -12.83 -5.30 21.43
C ASP A 109 -13.81 -6.45 21.64
N SER A 110 -14.73 -6.63 20.68
CA SER A 110 -15.83 -7.58 20.75
C SER A 110 -15.58 -8.86 19.94
N VAL A 111 -14.97 -8.74 18.76
CA VAL A 111 -14.86 -9.81 17.77
C VAL A 111 -13.49 -9.83 17.08
N ALA A 112 -13.01 -11.01 16.71
CA ALA A 112 -11.80 -11.15 15.91
C ALA A 112 -12.07 -10.86 14.43
N PHE A 113 -11.06 -10.35 13.73
CA PHE A 113 -11.11 -10.14 12.27
C PHE A 113 -10.16 -11.07 11.57
N THR A 114 -10.60 -11.67 10.48
CA THR A 114 -9.75 -12.48 9.61
C THR A 114 -9.80 -11.93 8.19
N MET A 115 -8.65 -11.81 7.56
CA MET A 115 -8.52 -11.40 6.16
C MET A 115 -7.91 -12.55 5.37
N ARG A 116 -8.68 -13.06 4.40
CA ARG A 116 -8.26 -14.10 3.46
C ARG A 116 -7.92 -13.43 2.13
N ILE A 117 -6.66 -13.52 1.73
CA ILE A 117 -6.12 -12.86 0.55
C ILE A 117 -5.76 -13.91 -0.50
N ARG A 118 -6.37 -13.81 -1.67
CA ARG A 118 -5.99 -14.57 -2.86
C ARG A 118 -5.15 -13.71 -3.79
N LEU A 119 -4.11 -14.27 -4.39
CA LEU A 119 -3.34 -13.58 -5.43
C LEU A 119 -3.97 -13.87 -6.79
N SER A 120 -4.08 -12.86 -7.68
CA SER A 120 -4.75 -13.00 -8.99
C SER A 120 -4.22 -14.14 -9.85
N ASP A 121 -2.92 -14.40 -9.76
CA ASP A 121 -2.23 -15.37 -10.63
C ASP A 121 -2.15 -16.77 -10.01
N THR A 122 -2.43 -16.86 -8.70
CA THR A 122 -2.48 -18.12 -7.94
C THR A 122 -3.73 -18.12 -7.05
N PRO A 123 -4.94 -18.15 -7.63
CA PRO A 123 -6.19 -17.96 -6.88
C PRO A 123 -6.50 -19.08 -5.88
N SER A 124 -5.85 -20.24 -6.00
CA SER A 124 -5.91 -21.35 -5.04
C SER A 124 -5.15 -21.06 -3.74
N ASP A 125 -4.17 -20.16 -3.78
CA ASP A 125 -3.31 -19.86 -2.65
C ASP A 125 -3.93 -18.75 -1.81
N ILE A 126 -4.41 -19.13 -0.63
CA ILE A 126 -5.03 -18.21 0.33
C ILE A 126 -4.03 -17.89 1.43
N ILE A 127 -3.67 -16.62 1.53
CA ILE A 127 -2.90 -16.08 2.64
C ILE A 127 -3.91 -15.58 3.67
N THR A 128 -3.81 -16.07 4.91
CA THR A 128 -4.77 -15.72 5.97
C THR A 128 -4.07 -14.94 7.07
N PHE A 129 -4.72 -13.86 7.51
CA PHE A 129 -4.28 -13.03 8.61
C PHE A 129 -5.42 -12.87 9.60
N THR A 130 -5.17 -13.16 10.87
CA THR A 130 -6.18 -13.00 11.92
C THR A 130 -5.70 -11.97 12.93
N ILE A 131 -6.60 -11.05 13.26
CA ILE A 131 -6.48 -10.02 14.28
C ILE A 131 -7.34 -10.50 15.44
N PRO A 132 -6.72 -10.97 16.54
CA PRO A 132 -7.46 -11.47 17.68
C PRO A 132 -8.41 -10.42 18.26
N LYS A 133 -9.46 -10.88 18.92
CA LYS A 133 -10.31 -10.02 19.76
C LYS A 133 -9.45 -9.29 20.79
N GLY A 134 -9.67 -7.99 20.94
CA GLY A 134 -8.95 -7.11 21.88
C GLY A 134 -7.52 -6.75 21.45
N TYR A 135 -7.06 -7.14 20.26
CA TYR A 135 -5.73 -6.82 19.76
C TYR A 135 -5.47 -5.31 19.73
N CYS A 136 -6.47 -4.52 19.32
CA CYS A 136 -6.34 -3.06 19.20
C CYS A 136 -6.24 -2.32 20.53
N ALA A 137 -6.67 -2.93 21.64
CA ALA A 137 -6.46 -2.38 22.98
C ALA A 137 -4.99 -2.51 23.42
N ALA A 138 -4.33 -3.61 23.05
CA ALA A 138 -2.89 -3.83 23.30
C ALA A 138 -1.98 -3.10 22.30
N HIS A 139 -2.52 -2.76 21.11
CA HIS A 139 -1.81 -2.06 20.04
C HIS A 139 -2.55 -0.77 19.71
N PRO A 140 -2.52 0.22 20.63
CA PRO A 140 -3.21 1.49 20.42
C PRO A 140 -2.73 2.11 19.12
N ALA A 141 -3.66 2.74 18.38
CA ALA A 141 -3.28 3.46 17.17
C ALA A 141 -2.15 4.43 17.49
N ARG A 142 -1.13 4.45 16.63
CA ARG A 142 -0.01 5.38 16.75
C ARG A 142 -0.56 6.78 16.98
N SER A 143 -0.09 7.43 18.04
CA SER A 143 -0.35 8.83 18.32
C SER A 143 0.16 9.67 17.15
N GLY A 144 -0.73 10.43 16.52
CA GLY A 144 -0.39 11.22 15.34
C GLY A 144 -1.59 11.45 14.44
N SER A 145 -1.46 12.37 13.49
CA SER A 145 -2.51 12.54 12.50
C SER A 145 -2.57 11.31 11.58
N PRO A 146 -3.70 11.02 10.92
CA PRO A 146 -3.76 9.97 9.91
C PRO A 146 -2.78 10.18 8.74
N GLU A 147 -2.25 11.39 8.55
CA GLU A 147 -1.16 11.65 7.60
C GLU A 147 0.20 11.19 8.17
N ASP A 148 0.48 11.38 9.45
CA ASP A 148 1.73 10.92 10.07
C ASP A 148 1.81 9.39 10.11
N ASN A 149 0.69 8.74 10.42
CA ASN A 149 0.59 7.27 10.39
C ASN A 149 0.83 6.72 8.97
N TYR A 150 0.33 7.44 7.96
CA TYR A 150 0.58 7.14 6.56
C TYR A 150 2.06 7.27 6.18
N LEU A 151 2.70 8.38 6.54
CA LEU A 151 4.11 8.63 6.21
C LEU A 151 5.03 7.63 6.92
N THR A 152 4.68 7.23 8.14
CA THR A 152 5.39 6.18 8.86
C THR A 152 5.27 4.83 8.14
N MET A 153 4.09 4.49 7.61
CA MET A 153 3.91 3.29 6.80
C MET A 153 4.79 3.32 5.54
N VAL A 154 4.83 4.44 4.83
CA VAL A 154 5.68 4.62 3.64
C VAL A 154 7.16 4.47 4.01
N SER A 155 7.58 5.01 5.15
CA SER A 155 8.94 4.86 5.66
C SER A 155 9.28 3.40 5.96
N ASN A 156 8.41 2.67 6.65
CA ASN A 156 8.62 1.26 6.98
C ASN A 156 8.64 0.39 5.71
N LEU A 157 7.79 0.69 4.73
CA LEU A 157 7.82 0.01 3.43
C LEU A 157 9.13 0.29 2.68
N ALA A 158 9.60 1.53 2.65
CA ALA A 158 10.89 1.87 2.04
C ALA A 158 12.04 1.09 2.70
N ASN A 159 12.07 1.02 4.03
CA ASN A 159 13.06 0.25 4.79
C ASN A 159 12.97 -1.26 4.50
N SER A 160 11.77 -1.82 4.39
CA SER A 160 11.57 -3.22 4.03
C SER A 160 12.08 -3.50 2.61
N LEU A 161 11.75 -2.64 1.65
CA LEU A 161 12.22 -2.77 0.26
C LEU A 161 13.74 -2.59 0.17
N GLN A 162 14.35 -1.77 1.02
CA GLN A 162 15.81 -1.59 1.06
C GLN A 162 16.55 -2.91 1.31
N SER A 163 15.97 -3.83 2.10
CA SER A 163 16.55 -5.17 2.35
C SER A 163 16.48 -6.13 1.15
N GLN A 164 15.67 -5.80 0.14
CA GLN A 164 15.43 -6.61 -1.05
C GLN A 164 16.20 -6.10 -2.29
N LEU A 165 17.05 -5.09 -2.11
CA LEU A 165 17.82 -4.49 -3.19
C LEU A 165 19.01 -5.39 -3.58
N PRO A 166 19.47 -5.33 -4.84
CA PRO A 166 18.95 -4.49 -5.92
C PRO A 166 17.64 -5.03 -6.51
N ILE A 167 16.71 -4.13 -6.87
CA ILE A 167 15.43 -4.49 -7.51
C ILE A 167 15.55 -4.19 -9.01
N LYS A 168 15.56 -5.25 -9.83
CA LYS A 168 15.52 -5.14 -11.29
C LYS A 168 14.07 -4.89 -11.75
N VAL A 169 13.81 -3.69 -12.27
CA VAL A 169 12.47 -3.28 -12.75
C VAL A 169 12.27 -3.69 -14.21
N SER A 170 13.33 -3.61 -15.00
CA SER A 170 13.43 -4.08 -16.38
C SER A 170 14.89 -4.40 -16.70
N ASP A 171 15.18 -4.85 -17.93
CA ASP A 171 16.56 -5.04 -18.38
C ASP A 171 17.38 -3.73 -18.38
N ALA A 172 16.70 -2.58 -18.53
CA ALA A 172 17.34 -1.28 -18.56
C ALA A 172 17.34 -0.55 -17.21
N ILE A 173 16.52 -0.93 -16.23
CA ILE A 173 16.30 -0.15 -14.99
C ILE A 173 16.49 -1.02 -13.76
N THR A 174 17.44 -0.65 -12.92
CA THR A 174 17.69 -1.28 -11.62
C THR A 174 17.66 -0.25 -10.51
N ILE A 175 16.83 -0.48 -9.49
CA ILE A 175 16.82 0.33 -8.27
C ILE A 175 17.85 -0.26 -7.31
N THR A 176 18.76 0.58 -6.82
CA THR A 176 19.87 0.18 -5.95
C THR A 176 19.78 0.72 -4.54
N GLN A 177 18.97 1.76 -4.31
CA GLN A 177 18.66 2.29 -2.99
C GLN A 177 17.25 2.88 -2.97
N ILE A 178 16.54 2.72 -1.85
CA ILE A 178 15.24 3.31 -1.58
C ILE A 178 15.24 3.82 -0.14
N HIS A 179 14.91 5.09 0.04
CA HIS A 179 14.85 5.71 1.35
C HIS A 179 13.74 6.75 1.41
N PHE A 180 13.03 6.81 2.53
CA PHE A 180 12.06 7.86 2.79
C PHE A 180 12.62 8.88 3.81
N ASP A 181 12.83 10.12 3.38
CA ASP A 181 13.18 11.24 4.25
C ASP A 181 11.89 11.77 4.87
N ALA A 182 11.66 11.41 6.14
CA ALA A 182 10.46 11.80 6.88
C ALA A 182 10.40 13.31 7.15
N ALA A 183 11.55 13.96 7.38
CA ALA A 183 11.62 15.38 7.67
C ALA A 183 11.24 16.21 6.44
N LYS A 184 11.72 15.79 5.25
CA LYS A 184 11.40 16.45 3.98
C LYS A 184 10.16 15.89 3.28
N ARG A 185 9.54 14.84 3.83
CA ARG A 185 8.46 14.07 3.20
C ARG A 185 8.79 13.76 1.74
N THR A 186 9.90 13.07 1.52
CA THR A 186 10.40 12.75 0.18
C THR A 186 10.83 11.29 0.08
N LEU A 187 10.33 10.57 -0.93
CA LEU A 187 10.79 9.22 -1.26
C LEU A 187 11.92 9.32 -2.28
N HIS A 188 13.11 8.90 -1.88
CA HIS A 188 14.31 8.82 -2.70
C HIS A 188 14.46 7.42 -3.30
N ARG A 189 14.75 7.34 -4.60
CA ARG A 189 15.20 6.12 -5.27
C ARG A 189 16.48 6.40 -6.05
N HIS A 190 17.53 5.63 -5.79
CA HIS A 190 18.73 5.61 -6.63
C HIS A 190 18.61 4.50 -7.67
N ILE A 191 18.80 4.87 -8.93
CA ILE A 191 18.51 4.04 -10.08
C ILE A 191 19.72 4.00 -10.99
N ILE A 192 20.14 2.78 -11.36
CA ILE A 192 21.09 2.55 -12.44
C ILE A 192 20.30 2.28 -13.71
N VAL A 193 20.61 3.05 -14.76
CA VAL A 193 20.03 2.88 -16.08
C VAL A 193 21.07 2.31 -17.05
N THR A 194 20.69 1.21 -17.69
CA THR A 194 21.46 0.48 -18.71
C THR A 194 20.66 0.50 -20.01
N ASP A 195 20.43 1.70 -20.55
CA ASP A 195 19.69 1.88 -21.80
C ASP A 195 20.71 2.05 -22.96
N PRO A 196 20.70 1.15 -23.96
CA PRO A 196 21.58 1.24 -25.13
C PRO A 196 21.25 2.41 -26.07
N GLU A 197 20.13 3.11 -25.87
CA GLU A 197 19.74 4.30 -26.64
C GLU A 197 20.36 5.61 -26.12
N PHE A 198 20.90 5.62 -24.90
CA PHE A 198 21.54 6.81 -24.31
C PHE A 198 22.96 7.12 -24.79
N PRO A 199 23.80 6.14 -25.18
CA PRO A 199 25.03 6.40 -25.91
C PRO A 199 24.75 7.21 -27.19
N GLY A 200 25.14 8.49 -27.19
CA GLY A 200 24.92 9.42 -28.32
C GLY A 200 23.91 10.55 -28.04
N GLN A 201 23.12 10.49 -26.97
CA GLN A 201 22.22 11.57 -26.59
C GLN A 201 22.90 12.59 -25.66
N SER A 202 22.51 13.87 -25.77
CA SER A 202 22.91 14.90 -24.82
C SER A 202 22.28 14.64 -23.44
N LEU A 203 22.93 15.10 -22.36
CA LEU A 203 22.36 14.97 -21.01
C LEU A 203 21.01 15.70 -20.87
N SER A 204 20.80 16.79 -21.63
CA SER A 204 19.52 17.51 -21.64
C SER A 204 18.40 16.68 -22.25
N ALA A 205 18.66 15.98 -23.37
CA ALA A 205 17.68 15.10 -24.00
C ALA A 205 17.32 13.92 -23.08
N ILE A 206 18.33 13.30 -22.47
CA ILE A 206 18.14 12.21 -21.51
C ILE A 206 17.32 12.68 -20.31
N ARG A 207 17.63 13.86 -19.75
CA ARG A 207 16.87 14.45 -18.64
C ARG A 207 15.40 14.62 -18.98
N THR A 208 15.09 15.11 -20.17
CA THR A 208 13.70 15.26 -20.63
C THR A 208 12.99 13.91 -20.71
N LYS A 209 13.62 12.89 -21.32
CA LYS A 209 13.05 11.54 -21.45
C LYS A 209 12.82 10.89 -20.08
N LEU A 210 13.81 10.94 -19.18
CA LEU A 210 13.70 10.40 -17.82
C LEU A 210 12.62 11.13 -17.02
N ARG A 211 12.52 12.45 -17.14
CA ARG A 211 11.47 13.22 -16.50
C ARG A 211 10.08 12.78 -16.94
N GLN A 212 9.85 12.67 -18.25
CA GLN A 212 8.57 12.19 -18.79
C GLN A 212 8.25 10.77 -18.31
N HIS A 213 9.23 9.86 -18.33
CA HIS A 213 9.07 8.50 -17.84
C HIS A 213 8.68 8.47 -16.36
N THR A 214 9.37 9.26 -15.53
CA THR A 214 9.14 9.38 -14.09
C THR A 214 7.74 9.91 -13.80
N GLU A 215 7.36 11.01 -14.45
CA GLU A 215 6.04 11.61 -14.32
C GLU A 215 4.93 10.62 -14.71
N ASN A 216 5.09 9.91 -15.83
CA ASN A 216 4.13 8.90 -16.27
C ASN A 216 4.04 7.75 -15.27
N THR A 217 5.18 7.23 -14.82
CA THR A 217 5.24 6.10 -13.86
C THR A 217 4.50 6.44 -12.57
N PHE A 218 4.73 7.62 -12.01
CA PHE A 218 4.13 7.98 -10.72
C PHE A 218 2.71 8.52 -10.84
N CYS A 219 2.36 9.27 -11.89
CA CYS A 219 1.04 9.87 -11.99
C CYS A 219 -0.01 8.98 -12.65
N THR A 220 0.38 7.99 -13.48
CA THR A 220 -0.57 7.03 -14.07
C THR A 220 -0.90 5.88 -13.13
N SER A 221 0.04 5.49 -12.26
CA SER A 221 -0.18 4.46 -11.24
C SER A 221 -0.98 5.03 -10.07
N PRO A 222 -2.22 4.56 -9.83
CA PRO A 222 -3.06 5.18 -8.81
C PRO A 222 -2.48 5.15 -7.38
N PRO A 223 -1.76 4.09 -6.92
CA PRO A 223 -1.06 4.11 -5.64
C PRO A 223 -0.04 5.25 -5.52
N PHE A 224 0.77 5.47 -6.56
CA PHE A 224 1.81 6.51 -6.57
C PHE A 224 1.22 7.91 -6.72
N ALA A 225 0.23 8.09 -7.59
CA ALA A 225 -0.46 9.37 -7.75
C ALA A 225 -1.14 9.80 -6.44
N ARG A 226 -1.71 8.84 -5.71
CA ARG A 226 -2.25 9.08 -4.37
C ARG A 226 -1.16 9.30 -3.33
N GLY A 227 0.02 8.71 -3.46
CA GLY A 227 1.15 9.00 -2.58
C GLY A 227 1.69 10.41 -2.77
N ASN A 228 1.70 10.87 -4.01
CA ASN A 228 2.15 12.22 -4.37
C ASN A 228 1.38 13.34 -3.63
N SER A 229 0.13 13.11 -3.21
CA SER A 229 -0.62 14.10 -2.42
C SER A 229 -0.05 14.32 -1.01
N HIS A 230 0.86 13.47 -0.55
CA HIS A 230 1.41 13.48 0.81
C HIS A 230 2.92 13.76 0.85
N TYR A 231 3.67 13.29 -0.15
CA TYR A 231 5.12 13.40 -0.22
C TYR A 231 5.61 13.58 -1.68
N ALA A 232 6.83 14.10 -1.83
CA ALA A 232 7.49 14.23 -3.13
C ALA A 232 8.24 12.94 -3.52
N PHE A 233 8.45 12.72 -4.82
CA PHE A 233 9.35 11.67 -5.31
C PHE A 233 10.64 12.31 -5.83
N HIS A 234 11.77 11.69 -5.51
CA HIS A 234 13.08 12.09 -6.00
C HIS A 234 13.81 10.87 -6.58
N GLU A 235 13.99 10.86 -7.89
CA GLU A 235 14.71 9.82 -8.61
C GLU A 235 16.10 10.31 -8.97
N HIS A 236 17.10 9.55 -8.55
CA HIS A 236 18.51 9.81 -8.78
C HIS A 236 19.01 8.79 -9.80
N PHE A 237 19.16 9.20 -11.05
CA PHE A 237 19.58 8.32 -12.13
C PHE A 237 21.09 8.41 -12.35
N THR A 238 21.73 7.24 -12.38
CA THR A 238 23.12 7.05 -12.81
C THR A 238 23.14 6.11 -14.00
N PHE A 239 24.15 6.22 -14.87
CA PHE A 239 24.21 5.45 -16.10
C PHE A 239 25.32 4.41 -16.04
N ALA A 240 25.00 3.15 -16.37
CA ALA A 240 25.99 2.07 -16.38
C ALA A 240 27.05 2.27 -17.48
N ASN A 241 26.66 2.88 -18.61
CA ASN A 241 27.45 2.90 -19.83
C ASN A 241 28.03 4.30 -20.16
N ARG A 242 27.94 5.28 -19.25
CA ARG A 242 28.50 6.62 -19.46
C ARG A 242 28.67 7.40 -18.14
N PRO A 243 29.58 8.38 -18.08
CA PRO A 243 29.63 9.31 -16.95
C PRO A 243 28.42 10.25 -16.93
N GLY A 244 28.05 10.65 -15.72
CA GLY A 244 26.99 11.63 -15.43
C GLY A 244 25.82 11.07 -14.63
N SER A 245 24.98 11.97 -14.14
CA SER A 245 23.74 11.66 -13.44
C SER A 245 22.63 12.62 -13.84
N VAL A 246 21.39 12.20 -13.60
CA VAL A 246 20.20 13.02 -13.78
C VAL A 246 19.32 12.85 -12.56
N ASP A 247 18.92 13.96 -11.96
CA ASP A 247 17.91 13.94 -10.91
C ASP A 247 16.57 14.41 -11.47
N VAL A 248 15.51 13.71 -11.08
CA VAL A 248 14.13 14.08 -11.39
C VAL A 248 13.35 14.18 -10.09
N VAL A 249 12.68 15.31 -9.90
CA VAL A 249 11.81 15.55 -8.76
C VAL A 249 10.37 15.67 -9.25
N ILE A 250 9.48 14.92 -8.62
CA ILE A 250 8.03 15.09 -8.73
C ILE A 250 7.55 15.72 -7.42
N PRO A 251 7.25 17.03 -7.41
CA PRO A 251 6.82 17.72 -6.20
C PRO A 251 5.53 17.13 -5.62
N LYS A 252 5.35 17.28 -4.30
CA LYS A 252 4.08 16.93 -3.64
C LYS A 252 2.91 17.63 -4.34
N GLY A 253 1.86 16.88 -4.66
CA GLY A 253 0.63 17.38 -5.30
C GLY A 253 0.71 17.53 -6.82
N PHE A 254 1.86 17.32 -7.45
CA PHE A 254 2.03 17.43 -8.90
C PHE A 254 1.02 16.60 -9.72
N CYS A 255 0.76 15.35 -9.33
CA CYS A 255 -0.11 14.44 -10.09
C CYS A 255 -1.60 14.84 -10.08
N ALA A 256 -2.02 15.73 -9.18
CA ALA A 256 -3.40 16.21 -9.14
C ALA A 256 -3.73 17.12 -10.34
N ASN A 257 -2.75 17.85 -10.85
CA ASN A 257 -2.91 18.86 -11.91
C ASN A 257 -2.79 18.27 -13.34
N ARG A 258 -2.75 16.94 -13.46
CA ARG A 258 -2.58 16.22 -14.74
C ARG A 258 -3.79 15.40 -15.17
N ARG A 259 -4.89 15.49 -14.43
CA ARG A 259 -6.16 14.86 -14.80
C ARG A 259 -6.99 15.76 -15.69
#